data_AF-A0A6V8L2R2-F1
#
_entry.id   AF-A0A6V8L2R2-F1
#
_cell.length_a   1.000
_cell.length_b   1.000
_cell.length_c   1.000
_cell.angle_alpha   90.00
_cell.angle_beta   90.00
_cell.angle_gamma   90.00
#
_symmetry.space_group_name_H-M   'P 1'
#
loop_
_entity.id
_entity.type
_entity.pdbx_description
1 polymer ?
#
loop_
_entity_poly.entity_id
_entity_poly.type
_entity_poly.pdbx_seq_one_letter_code
_entity_poly.pdbx_strand_id
1 'polypeptide(L)'
;MPSLTVLPGCDGDVFDLQGEVYVDGTRGVSRGAALHGAVYMVGANHNFYNSEWTPGQAAAPAWDDFWSEEPDPVCTPNFARTRLTPTQQQAAGATYYAAAARLFVGGDDRVRPLIDGSNVRPASAGPARVLSHAVGAARTALLVPDATTTVTGAGARLCPQVASDPAVACLGEAEGGGSPHFVPFGFISPDPDRYAVALTWSAPGTPARIRPARQVFVAGATSVALRIVVPPNTKGTTLDVAVTDTAGRRSVLGQVRLDGLPGTGFTTSYWGKRCACRSGRASTRAGSPRWNSCRAARPARRGWWTRGAGAPAPRTRGRCRCRASTSDRCRQWTKATRASARTGCR
;
A
#
# COMPACT_ATOMS: atom_id res chain seq x y z
N MET A 1 0.75 -17.02 -1.10
CA MET A 1 0.14 -16.69 -2.41
C MET A 1 0.16 -15.19 -2.58
N PRO A 2 0.38 -14.64 -3.79
CA PRO A 2 0.17 -13.21 -4.01
C PRO A 2 -1.32 -12.85 -3.90
N SER A 3 -1.63 -11.61 -3.53
CA SER A 3 -3.01 -11.13 -3.39
C SER A 3 -3.14 -9.66 -3.78
N LEU A 4 -4.35 -9.26 -4.17
CA LEU A 4 -4.75 -7.87 -4.35
C LEU A 4 -6.08 -7.63 -3.63
N THR A 5 -6.12 -6.66 -2.74
CA THR A 5 -7.34 -6.16 -2.11
C THR A 5 -7.82 -4.90 -2.82
N VAL A 6 -9.12 -4.81 -3.13
CA VAL A 6 -9.76 -3.59 -3.64
C VAL A 6 -10.53 -2.94 -2.48
N LEU A 7 -10.26 -1.66 -2.24
CA LEU A 7 -10.77 -0.91 -1.09
C LEU A 7 -11.61 0.29 -1.57
N PRO A 8 -12.95 0.21 -1.53
CA PRO A 8 -13.84 1.30 -1.93
C PRO A 8 -13.93 2.39 -0.85
N GLY A 9 -13.69 3.65 -1.23
CA GLY A 9 -13.46 4.71 -0.26
C GLY A 9 -14.69 5.37 0.37
N CYS A 10 -15.92 4.99 0.00
CA CYS A 10 -17.12 5.68 0.50
C CYS A 10 -17.88 4.98 1.60
N ASP A 11 -18.01 3.67 1.53
CA ASP A 11 -18.81 2.82 2.41
C ASP A 11 -17.96 1.78 3.15
N GLY A 12 -16.65 1.77 2.88
CA GLY A 12 -15.78 0.69 3.32
C GLY A 12 -16.12 -0.64 2.65
N ASP A 13 -15.52 -1.72 3.13
CA ASP A 13 -15.93 -3.09 2.82
C ASP A 13 -16.98 -3.54 3.82
N VAL A 14 -18.15 -2.87 3.76
CA VAL A 14 -19.25 -2.86 4.73
C VAL A 14 -19.08 -1.82 5.85
N PHE A 15 -17.85 -1.62 6.39
CA PHE A 15 -17.63 -0.64 7.47
C PHE A 15 -16.33 0.17 7.34
N ASP A 16 -15.16 -0.44 7.51
CA ASP A 16 -13.93 0.31 7.82
C ASP A 16 -12.71 -0.06 6.96
N LEU A 17 -12.85 -0.87 5.91
CA LEU A 17 -11.78 -1.36 5.04
C LEU A 17 -10.88 -2.43 5.68
N GLN A 18 -11.50 -3.40 6.36
CA GLN A 18 -10.84 -4.54 7.02
C GLN A 18 -9.99 -5.37 6.06
N GLY A 19 -10.29 -5.34 4.77
CA GLY A 19 -9.52 -5.91 3.68
C GLY A 19 -8.03 -5.53 3.72
N GLU A 20 -7.70 -4.35 4.25
CA GLU A 20 -6.31 -3.89 4.40
C GLU A 20 -5.54 -4.68 5.45
N VAL A 21 -6.21 -5.30 6.44
CA VAL A 21 -5.56 -6.20 7.43
C VAL A 21 -4.92 -7.39 6.73
N TYR A 22 -5.56 -7.94 5.69
CA TYR A 22 -4.99 -9.04 4.89
C TYR A 22 -3.75 -8.63 4.07
N VAL A 23 -3.50 -7.33 3.95
CA VAL A 23 -2.29 -6.80 3.31
C VAL A 23 -1.27 -6.47 4.39
N ASP A 24 -1.59 -5.58 5.32
CA ASP A 24 -0.66 -5.09 6.33
C ASP A 24 -0.28 -6.13 7.38
N GLY A 25 -1.19 -7.01 7.77
CA GLY A 25 -0.94 -8.10 8.70
C GLY A 25 0.08 -9.12 8.18
N THR A 26 0.35 -9.15 6.87
CA THR A 26 1.40 -10.03 6.31
C THR A 26 2.82 -9.50 6.58
N ARG A 27 2.96 -8.27 7.07
CA ARG A 27 4.25 -7.70 7.45
C ARG A 27 4.82 -8.46 8.65
N GLY A 28 6.08 -8.87 8.54
CA GLY A 28 6.77 -9.57 9.63
C GLY A 28 6.44 -11.06 9.74
N VAL A 29 5.32 -11.53 9.16
CA VAL A 29 4.92 -12.94 9.17
C VAL A 29 5.72 -13.78 8.16
N SER A 30 6.13 -13.19 7.04
CA SER A 30 6.89 -13.90 6.01
C SER A 30 8.00 -13.05 5.40
N ARG A 31 9.12 -13.70 5.02
CA ARG A 31 10.16 -13.13 4.14
C ARG A 31 9.76 -13.21 2.65
N GLY A 32 8.47 -13.44 2.40
CA GLY A 32 7.94 -13.99 1.16
C GLY A 32 8.22 -13.17 -0.09
N ALA A 33 8.44 -13.90 -1.19
CA ALA A 33 8.50 -13.34 -2.53
C ALA A 33 7.13 -12.90 -3.07
N ALA A 34 6.03 -13.32 -2.42
CA ALA A 34 4.67 -12.96 -2.83
C ALA A 34 4.41 -11.47 -2.63
N LEU A 35 3.75 -10.85 -3.61
CA LEU A 35 3.25 -9.48 -3.51
C LEU A 35 1.86 -9.50 -2.89
N HIS A 36 1.65 -8.70 -1.86
CA HIS A 36 0.32 -8.44 -1.29
C HIS A 36 0.01 -6.97 -1.52
N GLY A 37 -0.89 -6.68 -2.45
CA GLY A 37 -1.25 -5.34 -2.86
C GLY A 37 -2.62 -4.92 -2.33
N ALA A 38 -2.82 -3.62 -2.20
CA ALA A 38 -4.10 -2.97 -1.99
C ALA A 38 -4.26 -1.83 -2.99
N VAL A 39 -5.48 -1.62 -3.48
CA VAL A 39 -5.87 -0.42 -4.22
C VAL A 39 -7.05 0.28 -3.55
N TYR A 40 -6.81 1.50 -3.07
CA TYR A 40 -7.83 2.38 -2.52
C TYR A 40 -8.44 3.24 -3.61
N MET A 41 -9.76 3.13 -3.81
CA MET A 41 -10.51 3.82 -4.85
C MET A 41 -11.38 4.91 -4.24
N VAL A 42 -10.93 6.16 -4.36
CA VAL A 42 -11.68 7.33 -3.87
C VAL A 42 -13.02 7.41 -4.60
N GLY A 43 -14.12 7.53 -3.85
CA GLY A 43 -15.45 7.69 -4.42
C GLY A 43 -16.17 6.39 -4.79
N ALA A 44 -15.54 5.22 -4.60
CA ALA A 44 -16.14 3.93 -4.88
C ALA A 44 -16.92 3.38 -3.67
N ASN A 45 -17.89 2.51 -3.94
CA ASN A 45 -18.68 1.74 -2.99
C ASN A 45 -18.57 0.23 -3.33
N HIS A 46 -18.52 -0.64 -2.32
CA HIS A 46 -18.23 -2.08 -2.49
C HIS A 46 -19.28 -2.83 -3.31
N ASN A 47 -20.54 -2.37 -3.32
CA ASN A 47 -21.64 -3.00 -4.04
C ASN A 47 -21.54 -2.83 -5.56
N PHE A 48 -20.82 -1.82 -6.05
CA PHE A 48 -20.84 -1.42 -7.45
C PHE A 48 -19.80 -2.12 -8.33
N TYR A 49 -19.03 -3.08 -7.82
CA TYR A 49 -18.03 -3.82 -8.63
C TYR A 49 -18.62 -4.99 -9.42
N ASN A 50 -19.90 -5.32 -9.22
CA ASN A 50 -20.56 -6.48 -9.82
C ASN A 50 -22.04 -6.17 -10.14
N SER A 51 -22.72 -7.02 -10.91
CA SER A 51 -24.14 -6.83 -11.24
C SER A 51 -25.10 -7.28 -10.15
N GLU A 52 -24.70 -8.18 -9.24
CA GLU A 52 -25.57 -8.77 -8.21
C GLU A 52 -25.96 -7.79 -7.10
N TRP A 53 -25.11 -6.80 -6.82
CA TRP A 53 -25.30 -5.81 -5.76
C TRP A 53 -25.43 -4.38 -6.28
N THR A 54 -25.30 -4.15 -7.60
CA THR A 54 -25.43 -2.80 -8.15
C THR A 54 -26.92 -2.42 -8.29
N PRO A 55 -27.40 -1.36 -7.61
CA PRO A 55 -28.76 -0.87 -7.81
C PRO A 55 -29.03 -0.52 -9.28
N GLY A 56 -30.17 -0.96 -9.80
CA GLY A 56 -30.53 -0.82 -11.21
C GLY A 56 -29.89 -1.84 -12.16
N GLN A 57 -29.05 -2.75 -11.66
CA GLN A 57 -28.53 -3.90 -12.42
C GLN A 57 -28.85 -5.24 -11.76
N ALA A 58 -28.94 -5.26 -10.43
CA ALA A 58 -29.22 -6.46 -9.64
C ALA A 58 -30.60 -7.05 -9.92
N ALA A 59 -30.68 -8.38 -9.94
CA ALA A 59 -31.94 -9.11 -10.02
C ALA A 59 -32.68 -9.12 -8.67
N ALA A 60 -31.93 -9.19 -7.57
CA ALA A 60 -32.44 -9.07 -6.21
C ALA A 60 -32.44 -7.60 -5.76
N PRO A 61 -33.21 -7.24 -4.71
CA PRO A 61 -33.12 -5.91 -4.10
C PRO A 61 -31.68 -5.57 -3.72
N ALA A 62 -31.22 -4.40 -4.18
CA ALA A 62 -29.90 -3.86 -3.89
C ALA A 62 -30.00 -2.34 -3.72
N TRP A 63 -29.13 -1.78 -2.89
CA TRP A 63 -29.11 -0.36 -2.54
C TRP A 63 -27.68 0.18 -2.46
N ASP A 64 -27.54 1.49 -2.68
CA ASP A 64 -26.32 2.21 -2.31
C ASP A 64 -26.36 2.40 -0.80
N ASP A 65 -25.53 1.67 -0.08
CA ASP A 65 -25.45 1.64 1.38
C ASP A 65 -24.52 2.73 1.95
N PHE A 66 -24.00 3.63 1.11
CA PHE A 66 -23.43 4.86 1.62
C PHE A 66 -24.52 5.76 2.19
N TRP A 67 -24.38 6.14 3.46
CA TRP A 67 -25.33 7.03 4.12
C TRP A 67 -24.63 8.10 4.96
N SER A 68 -25.15 9.31 4.91
CA SER A 68 -24.78 10.45 5.75
C SER A 68 -26.01 11.32 6.00
N GLU A 69 -26.08 11.99 7.15
CA GLU A 69 -27.20 12.88 7.50
C GLU A 69 -27.34 14.07 6.54
N GLU A 70 -26.19 14.67 6.21
CA GLU A 70 -26.07 15.76 5.25
C GLU A 70 -25.31 15.28 4.01
N PRO A 71 -25.49 15.91 2.82
CA PRO A 71 -24.74 15.55 1.62
C PRO A 71 -23.21 15.61 1.84
N ASP A 72 -22.58 14.44 1.83
CA ASP A 72 -21.14 14.27 1.94
C ASP A 72 -20.46 14.73 0.64
N PRO A 73 -19.49 15.67 0.71
CA PRO A 73 -18.83 16.23 -0.48
C PRO A 73 -17.91 15.25 -1.21
N VAL A 74 -17.66 14.06 -0.66
CA VAL A 74 -16.84 13.03 -1.26
C VAL A 74 -17.69 11.90 -1.85
N CYS A 75 -18.75 11.50 -1.16
CA CYS A 75 -19.41 10.21 -1.36
C CYS A 75 -20.90 10.24 -1.67
N THR A 76 -21.61 11.34 -1.42
CA THR A 76 -23.04 11.40 -1.75
C THR A 76 -23.27 11.30 -3.27
N PRO A 77 -24.03 10.30 -3.75
CA PRO A 77 -24.40 10.16 -5.15
C PRO A 77 -25.07 11.42 -5.71
N ASN A 78 -24.76 11.76 -6.96
CA ASN A 78 -25.30 12.91 -7.68
C ASN A 78 -25.04 14.29 -7.03
N PHE A 79 -24.20 14.35 -5.99
CA PHE A 79 -23.78 15.59 -5.32
C PHE A 79 -22.25 15.74 -5.38
N ALA A 80 -21.53 14.74 -4.87
CA ALA A 80 -20.08 14.77 -4.82
C ALA A 80 -19.46 14.49 -6.19
N ARG A 81 -18.60 15.39 -6.69
CA ARG A 81 -17.87 15.18 -7.95
C ARG A 81 -16.88 14.01 -7.91
N THR A 82 -16.46 13.61 -6.72
CA THR A 82 -15.57 12.46 -6.50
C THR A 82 -16.31 11.13 -6.49
N ARG A 83 -17.63 11.12 -6.28
CA ARG A 83 -18.43 9.91 -6.25
C ARG A 83 -18.47 9.30 -7.65
N LEU A 84 -18.06 8.04 -7.76
CA LEU A 84 -18.00 7.31 -9.03
C LEU A 84 -19.36 6.73 -9.39
N THR A 85 -19.72 6.77 -10.68
CA THR A 85 -20.92 6.09 -11.17
C THR A 85 -20.74 4.57 -11.18
N PRO A 86 -21.81 3.77 -11.18
CA PRO A 86 -21.72 2.30 -11.24
C PRO A 86 -20.76 1.81 -12.33
N THR A 87 -20.93 2.29 -13.56
CA THR A 87 -20.08 1.91 -14.70
C THR A 87 -18.61 2.29 -14.50
N GLN A 88 -18.34 3.44 -13.89
CA GLN A 88 -16.96 3.87 -13.61
C GLN A 88 -16.28 2.95 -12.58
N GLN A 89 -17.03 2.51 -11.57
CA GLN A 89 -16.54 1.60 -10.53
C GLN A 89 -16.25 0.21 -11.10
N GLN A 90 -17.14 -0.32 -11.94
CA GLN A 90 -16.93 -1.59 -12.65
C GLN A 90 -15.71 -1.53 -13.59
N ALA A 91 -15.56 -0.44 -14.35
CA ALA A 91 -14.41 -0.26 -15.25
C ALA A 91 -13.08 -0.17 -14.48
N ALA A 92 -13.07 0.55 -13.35
CA ALA A 92 -11.92 0.63 -12.47
C ALA A 92 -11.61 -0.73 -11.82
N GLY A 93 -12.62 -1.41 -11.26
CA GLY A 93 -12.48 -2.76 -10.70
C GLY A 93 -11.90 -3.74 -11.70
N ALA A 94 -12.53 -3.86 -12.88
CA ALA A 94 -12.07 -4.73 -13.97
C ALA A 94 -10.61 -4.46 -14.37
N THR A 95 -10.20 -3.19 -14.41
CA THR A 95 -8.82 -2.81 -14.70
C THR A 95 -7.83 -3.40 -13.69
N TYR A 96 -8.11 -3.29 -12.39
CA TYR A 96 -7.19 -3.77 -11.36
C TYR A 96 -7.28 -5.28 -11.15
N TYR A 97 -8.45 -5.90 -11.35
CA TYR A 97 -8.57 -7.36 -11.43
C TYR A 97 -7.76 -7.93 -12.60
N ALA A 98 -7.83 -7.29 -13.77
CA ALA A 98 -7.02 -7.67 -14.92
C ALA A 98 -5.52 -7.49 -14.64
N ALA A 99 -5.11 -6.40 -13.99
CA ALA A 99 -3.71 -6.20 -13.59
C ALA A 99 -3.22 -7.30 -12.63
N ALA A 100 -4.03 -7.68 -11.64
CA ALA A 100 -3.73 -8.78 -10.73
C ALA A 100 -3.62 -10.12 -11.48
N ALA A 101 -4.59 -10.46 -12.34
CA ALA A 101 -4.55 -11.70 -13.12
C ALA A 101 -3.33 -11.76 -14.04
N ARG A 102 -3.02 -10.65 -14.73
CA ARG A 102 -1.84 -10.52 -15.59
C ARG A 102 -0.53 -10.71 -14.82
N LEU A 103 -0.41 -10.15 -13.62
CA LEU A 103 0.80 -10.29 -12.81
C LEU A 103 0.91 -11.67 -12.16
N PHE A 104 -0.14 -12.12 -11.47
CA PHE A 104 -0.10 -13.28 -10.58
C PHE A 104 -0.24 -14.60 -11.33
N VAL A 105 -1.06 -14.64 -12.39
CA VAL A 105 -1.29 -15.84 -13.19
C VAL A 105 -0.45 -15.78 -14.47
N GLY A 106 -0.47 -14.63 -15.16
CA GLY A 106 0.21 -14.44 -16.44
C GLY A 106 1.71 -14.15 -16.35
N GLY A 107 2.24 -13.79 -15.18
CA GLY A 107 3.64 -13.41 -15.00
C GLY A 107 4.06 -12.12 -15.72
N ASP A 108 3.11 -11.28 -16.14
CA ASP A 108 3.39 -10.03 -16.83
C ASP A 108 3.82 -8.94 -15.84
N ASP A 109 5.13 -8.83 -15.63
CA ASP A 109 5.67 -7.90 -14.64
C ASP A 109 5.48 -6.41 -14.99
N ARG A 110 5.15 -6.10 -16.25
CA ARG A 110 4.98 -4.72 -16.72
C ARG A 110 3.80 -4.03 -16.05
N VAL A 111 2.81 -4.77 -15.57
CA VAL A 111 1.64 -4.24 -14.86
C VAL A 111 1.85 -4.12 -13.35
N ARG A 112 2.95 -4.63 -12.80
CA ARG A 112 3.27 -4.54 -11.37
C ARG A 112 3.14 -3.10 -10.81
N PRO A 113 3.62 -2.04 -11.50
CA PRO A 113 3.49 -0.67 -10.99
C PRO A 113 2.05 -0.22 -10.72
N LEU A 114 1.05 -0.85 -11.32
CA LEU A 114 -0.35 -0.49 -11.09
C LEU A 114 -0.83 -0.87 -9.68
N ILE A 115 -0.25 -1.91 -9.07
CA ILE A 115 -0.74 -2.50 -7.81
C ILE A 115 0.31 -2.57 -6.70
N ASP A 116 1.53 -2.08 -6.94
CA ASP A 116 2.63 -2.24 -5.99
C ASP A 116 2.91 -0.98 -5.13
N GLY A 117 2.08 0.03 -5.31
CA GLY A 117 2.18 1.36 -4.74
C GLY A 117 3.17 2.28 -5.46
N SER A 118 3.57 1.95 -6.68
CA SER A 118 4.05 2.97 -7.60
C SER A 118 2.91 3.95 -7.91
N ASN A 119 3.23 5.25 -8.02
CA ASN A 119 2.24 6.29 -8.31
C ASN A 119 1.89 6.31 -9.81
N VAL A 120 1.38 5.19 -10.31
CA VAL A 120 0.99 4.98 -11.71
C VAL A 120 -0.48 4.59 -11.75
N ARG A 121 -1.23 5.24 -12.65
CA ARG A 121 -2.64 4.93 -12.89
C ARG A 121 -2.84 4.57 -14.37
N PRO A 122 -3.50 3.45 -14.69
CA PRO A 122 -3.82 3.12 -16.07
C PRO A 122 -5.00 3.96 -16.57
N ALA A 123 -5.00 4.31 -17.87
CA ALA A 123 -6.10 5.06 -18.48
C ALA A 123 -7.44 4.30 -18.44
N SER A 124 -7.40 2.97 -18.47
CA SER A 124 -8.59 2.10 -18.41
C SER A 124 -9.35 2.19 -17.08
N ALA A 125 -8.74 2.75 -16.02
CA ALA A 125 -9.45 3.05 -14.77
C ALA A 125 -10.36 4.29 -14.88
N GLY A 126 -10.44 4.94 -16.05
CA GLY A 126 -11.36 6.04 -16.32
C GLY A 126 -11.10 7.26 -15.40
N PRO A 127 -12.13 7.86 -14.79
CA PRO A 127 -11.97 8.99 -13.88
C PRO A 127 -11.54 8.58 -12.47
N ALA A 128 -11.55 7.28 -12.14
CA ALA A 128 -11.27 6.82 -10.79
C ALA A 128 -9.89 7.29 -10.31
N ARG A 129 -9.86 7.89 -9.12
CA ARG A 129 -8.61 8.19 -8.42
C ARG A 129 -8.26 7.01 -7.53
N VAL A 130 -7.25 6.27 -7.95
CA VAL A 130 -6.82 5.05 -7.28
C VAL A 130 -5.41 5.20 -6.74
N LEU A 131 -5.20 4.77 -5.50
CA LEU A 131 -3.90 4.73 -4.85
C LEU A 131 -3.56 3.30 -4.49
N SER A 132 -2.37 2.84 -4.87
CA SER A 132 -1.92 1.50 -4.53
C SER A 132 -0.89 1.48 -3.41
N HIS A 133 -0.79 0.34 -2.74
CA HIS A 133 0.21 0.02 -1.74
C HIS A 133 0.49 -1.48 -1.81
N ALA A 134 1.74 -1.95 -1.62
CA ALA A 134 1.98 -3.41 -1.54
C ALA A 134 3.15 -3.88 -0.68
N VAL A 135 2.90 -4.77 0.26
CA VAL A 135 3.95 -5.43 1.03
C VAL A 135 4.47 -6.69 0.33
N GLY A 136 5.57 -7.27 0.83
CA GLY A 136 6.23 -8.41 0.18
C GLY A 136 6.89 -8.04 -1.16
N ALA A 137 6.84 -8.95 -2.14
CA ALA A 137 7.51 -8.88 -3.44
C ALA A 137 9.05 -8.83 -3.35
N ALA A 138 9.63 -9.66 -2.47
CA ALA A 138 11.08 -9.70 -2.20
C ALA A 138 11.67 -8.36 -1.74
N ARG A 139 10.84 -7.48 -1.17
CA ARG A 139 11.26 -6.23 -0.55
C ARG A 139 11.91 -6.50 0.80
N THR A 140 13.01 -5.81 1.09
CA THR A 140 13.64 -5.87 2.41
C THR A 140 13.04 -4.78 3.30
N ALA A 141 12.46 -5.15 4.44
CA ALA A 141 11.96 -4.17 5.39
C ALA A 141 13.16 -3.46 6.06
N LEU A 142 13.29 -2.14 5.87
CA LEU A 142 14.27 -1.36 6.67
C LEU A 142 13.75 -1.10 8.08
N LEU A 143 12.46 -0.81 8.20
CA LEU A 143 11.81 -0.49 9.47
C LEU A 143 10.33 -0.82 9.37
N VAL A 144 9.88 -1.72 10.23
CA VAL A 144 8.47 -1.83 10.63
C VAL A 144 8.48 -1.40 12.10
N PRO A 145 7.83 -0.29 12.47
CA PRO A 145 7.80 0.14 13.86
C PRO A 145 7.20 -0.94 14.75
N ASP A 146 7.87 -1.18 15.87
CA ASP A 146 7.49 -2.09 16.94
C ASP A 146 7.73 -1.39 18.30
N ALA A 147 7.37 -2.05 19.41
CA ALA A 147 7.56 -1.51 20.75
C ALA A 147 9.02 -1.14 21.10
N THR A 148 10.00 -1.70 20.38
CA THR A 148 11.43 -1.47 20.59
C THR A 148 12.01 -0.37 19.70
N THR A 149 11.21 0.19 18.80
CA THR A 149 11.63 1.25 17.89
C THR A 149 11.91 2.55 18.65
N THR A 150 13.14 3.06 18.55
CA THR A 150 13.51 4.32 19.18
C THR A 150 13.10 5.49 18.30
N VAL A 151 12.35 6.44 18.85
CA VAL A 151 11.96 7.70 18.18
C VAL A 151 12.48 8.88 18.99
N THR A 152 13.18 9.81 18.33
CA THR A 152 13.63 11.07 18.95
C THR A 152 13.37 12.26 18.04
N GLY A 153 13.30 13.45 18.62
CA GLY A 153 13.00 14.70 17.92
C GLY A 153 11.70 15.34 18.43
N ALA A 154 11.64 16.66 18.40
CA ALA A 154 10.47 17.40 18.85
C ALA A 154 9.26 17.04 17.98
N GLY A 155 8.16 16.63 18.62
CA GLY A 155 6.92 16.23 17.95
C GLY A 155 6.95 14.86 17.28
N ALA A 156 8.00 14.05 17.50
CA ALA A 156 8.04 12.67 17.05
C ALA A 156 7.72 11.71 18.21
N ARG A 157 6.77 10.78 18.02
CA ARG A 157 6.48 9.74 19.02
C ARG A 157 6.16 8.40 18.38
N LEU A 158 6.52 7.32 19.05
CA LEU A 158 6.00 5.98 18.76
C LEU A 158 4.60 5.87 19.37
N CYS A 159 3.68 5.20 18.68
CA CYS A 159 2.30 5.03 19.11
C CYS A 159 1.68 3.76 18.54
N PRO A 160 0.68 3.16 19.21
CA PRO A 160 -0.07 2.04 18.64
C PRO A 160 -0.97 2.54 17.50
N GLN A 161 -1.09 1.71 16.45
CA GLN A 161 -2.03 1.94 15.36
C GLN A 161 -3.47 1.72 15.82
N VAL A 162 -3.69 0.65 16.59
CA VAL A 162 -4.95 0.28 17.23
C VAL A 162 -4.70 0.26 18.73
N ALA A 163 -5.38 1.12 19.49
CA ALA A 163 -5.28 1.18 20.95
C ALA A 163 -6.67 1.20 21.57
N SER A 164 -6.80 0.68 22.79
CA SER A 164 -8.02 0.82 23.59
C SER A 164 -8.21 2.26 24.08
N ASP A 165 -7.10 2.96 24.37
CA ASP A 165 -7.11 4.36 24.76
C ASP A 165 -6.75 5.26 23.56
N PRO A 166 -7.70 6.08 23.05
CA PRO A 166 -7.44 6.97 21.93
C PRO A 166 -6.40 8.06 22.24
N ALA A 167 -6.14 8.38 23.51
CA ALA A 167 -5.15 9.39 23.88
C ALA A 167 -3.71 8.96 23.56
N VAL A 168 -3.43 7.65 23.60
CA VAL A 168 -2.11 7.09 23.26
C VAL A 168 -2.00 6.63 21.81
N ALA A 169 -3.13 6.39 21.15
CA ALA A 169 -3.21 5.97 19.75
C ALA A 169 -2.51 6.95 18.81
N CYS A 170 -2.14 6.46 17.62
CA CYS A 170 -1.62 7.32 16.58
C CYS A 170 -2.71 8.27 16.04
N LEU A 171 -3.86 7.74 15.66
CA LEU A 171 -5.03 8.57 15.33
C LEU A 171 -5.86 8.75 16.60
N GLY A 172 -6.26 9.99 16.88
CA GLY A 172 -7.10 10.28 18.05
C GLY A 172 -8.53 9.80 17.83
N GLU A 173 -9.37 9.99 18.85
CA GLU A 173 -10.77 9.56 18.82
C GLU A 173 -11.54 10.13 17.62
N ALA A 174 -11.37 11.43 17.34
CA ALA A 174 -12.00 12.10 16.20
C ALA A 174 -11.54 11.58 14.82
N GLU A 175 -10.42 10.85 14.78
CA GLU A 175 -9.89 10.22 13.58
C GLU A 175 -9.98 8.68 13.62
N GLY A 176 -10.62 8.12 14.65
CA GLY A 176 -10.84 6.68 14.82
C GLY A 176 -11.59 6.11 13.61
N GLY A 177 -11.14 4.96 13.11
CA GLY A 177 -11.68 4.37 11.87
C GLY A 177 -11.32 5.13 10.58
N GLY A 178 -10.69 6.30 10.66
CA GLY A 178 -10.37 7.13 9.50
C GLY A 178 -9.22 6.60 8.62
N SER A 179 -8.54 5.52 9.01
CA SER A 179 -7.44 4.92 8.23
C SER A 179 -7.64 3.42 8.01
N PRO A 180 -7.59 2.93 6.75
CA PRO A 180 -7.64 1.49 6.49
C PRO A 180 -6.44 0.75 7.08
N HIS A 181 -5.32 1.44 7.32
CA HIS A 181 -4.13 0.81 7.89
C HIS A 181 -4.23 0.58 9.39
N PHE A 182 -5.14 1.28 10.09
CA PHE A 182 -5.27 1.28 11.54
C PHE A 182 -6.60 0.65 11.98
N VAL A 183 -7.21 -0.16 11.11
CA VAL A 183 -8.40 -0.95 11.45
C VAL A 183 -8.00 -2.13 12.36
N PRO A 184 -8.81 -2.46 13.38
CA PRO A 184 -8.65 -3.67 14.17
C PRO A 184 -9.05 -4.91 13.35
N PHE A 185 -8.57 -6.09 13.76
CA PHE A 185 -9.15 -7.34 13.27
C PHE A 185 -10.36 -7.69 14.16
N GLY A 186 -11.57 -7.43 13.65
CA GLY A 186 -12.80 -7.59 14.44
C GLY A 186 -12.80 -6.68 15.67
N PHE A 187 -13.10 -7.23 16.85
CA PHE A 187 -13.17 -6.48 18.11
C PHE A 187 -11.84 -6.45 18.88
N ILE A 188 -10.72 -6.83 18.26
CA ILE A 188 -9.42 -6.88 18.93
C ILE A 188 -8.86 -5.46 19.12
N SER A 189 -8.88 -4.98 20.36
CA SER A 189 -8.24 -3.74 20.79
C SER A 189 -7.76 -3.87 22.24
N PRO A 190 -6.47 -3.62 22.54
CA PRO A 190 -5.45 -3.16 21.62
C PRO A 190 -4.96 -4.30 20.71
N ASP A 191 -4.52 -3.96 19.49
CA ASP A 191 -3.86 -4.93 18.61
C ASP A 191 -2.36 -4.93 18.94
N PRO A 192 -1.82 -6.00 19.59
CA PRO A 192 -0.43 -6.04 19.99
C PRO A 192 0.51 -5.93 18.79
N ASP A 193 1.70 -5.38 19.00
CA ASP A 193 2.79 -5.31 18.01
C ASP A 193 2.52 -4.46 16.74
N ARG A 194 1.43 -3.69 16.68
CA ARG A 194 1.15 -2.73 15.59
C ARG A 194 1.42 -1.29 15.99
N TYR A 195 2.59 -0.80 15.59
CA TYR A 195 3.01 0.58 15.87
C TYR A 195 3.17 1.42 14.61
N ALA A 196 3.02 2.73 14.76
CA ALA A 196 3.47 3.71 13.79
C ALA A 196 4.22 4.84 14.51
N VAL A 197 4.82 5.72 13.73
CA VAL A 197 5.48 6.92 14.26
C VAL A 197 4.66 8.14 13.90
N ALA A 198 4.21 8.89 14.92
CA ALA A 198 3.68 10.24 14.80
C ALA A 198 4.78 11.23 14.51
N LEU A 199 4.52 12.15 13.59
CA LEU A 199 5.29 13.37 13.44
C LEU A 199 4.37 14.59 13.51
N THR A 200 4.73 15.56 14.35
CA THR A 200 4.17 16.92 14.38
C THR A 200 5.29 17.94 14.34
N TRP A 201 5.10 19.02 13.61
CA TRP A 201 6.07 20.10 13.56
C TRP A 201 5.38 21.41 13.19
N SER A 202 5.84 22.51 13.78
CA SER A 202 5.35 23.86 13.52
C SER A 202 6.26 24.64 12.56
N ALA A 203 7.52 24.23 12.42
CA ALA A 203 8.52 24.89 11.58
C ALA A 203 9.26 23.90 10.66
N PRO A 204 9.67 24.34 9.46
CA PRO A 204 10.71 23.69 8.67
C PRO A 204 11.96 23.33 9.49
N GLY A 205 12.67 22.28 9.07
CA GLY A 205 13.98 21.92 9.61
C GLY A 205 13.94 21.05 10.86
N THR A 206 12.78 20.85 11.50
CA THR A 206 12.63 20.00 12.70
C THR A 206 12.95 18.53 12.36
N PRO A 207 14.03 17.96 12.92
CA PRO A 207 14.42 16.59 12.62
C PRO A 207 13.65 15.58 13.49
N ALA A 208 13.31 14.45 12.90
CA ALA A 208 12.82 13.27 13.61
C ALA A 208 13.70 12.07 13.26
N ARG A 209 14.23 11.39 14.27
CA ARG A 209 15.07 10.21 14.09
C ARG A 209 14.28 9.00 14.54
N ILE A 210 14.19 8.03 13.64
CA ILE A 210 13.52 6.77 13.87
C ILE A 210 14.56 5.68 13.66
N ARG A 211 14.78 4.86 14.68
CA ARG A 211 15.82 3.83 14.69
C ARG A 211 15.19 2.47 15.00
N PRO A 212 15.34 1.46 14.12
CA PRO A 212 14.95 0.10 14.46
C PRO A 212 15.83 -0.40 15.61
N ALA A 213 15.30 -1.28 16.45
CA ALA A 213 16.08 -1.86 17.54
C ALA A 213 17.27 -2.69 17.02
N ARG A 214 17.08 -3.39 15.91
CA ARG A 214 18.10 -4.16 15.23
C ARG A 214 18.56 -3.46 13.96
N GLN A 215 19.88 -3.47 13.74
CA GLN A 215 20.46 -2.94 12.52
C GLN A 215 19.97 -3.74 11.31
N VAL A 216 19.61 -3.06 10.24
CA VAL A 216 19.16 -3.70 9.00
C VAL A 216 20.22 -3.57 7.91
N PHE A 217 20.47 -4.67 7.21
CA PHE A 217 21.31 -4.71 6.03
C PHE A 217 20.47 -4.65 4.76
N VAL A 218 20.76 -3.70 3.86
CA VAL A 218 20.03 -3.49 2.60
C VAL A 218 20.98 -3.34 1.42
N ALA A 219 22.01 -4.19 1.35
CA ALA A 219 22.96 -4.16 0.24
C ALA A 219 22.24 -4.32 -1.11
N GLY A 220 22.67 -3.53 -2.09
CA GLY A 220 22.11 -3.52 -3.44
C GLY A 220 20.77 -2.79 -3.58
N ALA A 221 20.18 -2.26 -2.50
CA ALA A 221 18.99 -1.43 -2.59
C ALA A 221 19.31 -0.09 -3.27
N THR A 222 18.59 0.24 -4.33
CA THR A 222 18.77 1.49 -5.10
C THR A 222 17.75 2.57 -4.75
N SER A 223 16.77 2.24 -3.91
CA SER A 223 15.72 3.16 -3.51
C SER A 223 15.13 2.79 -2.15
N VAL A 224 14.53 3.79 -1.54
CA VAL A 224 13.83 3.68 -0.28
C VAL A 224 12.37 4.02 -0.53
N ALA A 225 11.46 3.06 -0.36
CA ALA A 225 10.03 3.36 -0.37
C ALA A 225 9.55 3.61 1.06
N LEU A 226 8.80 4.69 1.26
CA LEU A 226 8.22 5.08 2.54
C LEU A 226 6.70 5.08 2.40
N ARG A 227 5.99 4.54 3.41
CA ARG A 227 4.54 4.73 3.53
C ARG A 227 4.29 5.86 4.51
N ILE A 228 3.68 6.92 4.02
CA ILE A 228 3.40 8.14 4.77
C ILE A 228 1.90 8.43 4.69
N VAL A 229 1.28 8.57 5.85
CA VAL A 229 -0.08 9.09 5.99
C VAL A 229 0.02 10.57 6.28
N VAL A 230 -0.77 11.38 5.56
CA VAL A 230 -0.96 12.80 5.83
C VAL A 230 -2.46 13.07 6.03
N PRO A 231 -2.85 14.00 6.92
CA PRO A 231 -4.26 14.26 7.19
C PRO A 231 -5.04 14.61 5.92
N PRO A 232 -6.29 14.14 5.78
CA PRO A 232 -7.16 14.48 4.68
C PRO A 232 -7.25 16.00 4.46
N ASN A 233 -7.52 16.40 3.22
CA ASN A 233 -7.70 17.79 2.78
C ASN A 233 -6.49 18.74 3.00
N THR A 234 -5.37 18.25 3.53
CA THR A 234 -4.14 19.05 3.65
C THR A 234 -3.37 19.14 2.34
N LYS A 235 -2.53 20.17 2.20
CA LYS A 235 -1.70 20.42 1.01
C LYS A 235 -0.26 20.73 1.39
N GLY A 236 0.68 20.35 0.52
CA GLY A 236 2.07 20.82 0.60
C GLY A 236 2.92 20.21 1.72
N THR A 237 2.51 19.07 2.29
CA THR A 237 3.34 18.36 3.26
C THR A 237 4.66 17.96 2.60
N THR A 238 5.77 18.39 3.20
CA THR A 238 7.10 18.20 2.61
C THR A 238 8.07 17.68 3.65
N LEU A 239 8.76 16.58 3.32
CA LEU A 239 9.70 15.89 4.19
C LEU A 239 11.01 15.61 3.44
N ASP A 240 12.14 16.00 4.00
CA ASP A 240 13.45 15.55 3.57
C ASP A 240 13.76 14.19 4.20
N VAL A 241 14.19 13.25 3.37
CA VAL A 241 14.50 11.90 3.79
C VAL A 241 16.01 11.72 3.73
N ALA A 242 16.60 11.26 4.82
CA ALA A 242 17.98 10.85 4.86
C ALA A 242 18.10 9.48 5.53
N VAL A 243 19.32 8.99 5.58
CA VAL A 243 19.68 7.74 6.23
C VAL A 243 21.08 7.89 6.82
N THR A 244 21.28 7.50 8.07
CA THR A 244 22.57 7.46 8.77
C THR A 244 23.06 6.05 9.10
N ASP A 245 24.27 5.69 8.71
CA ASP A 245 24.82 4.36 8.98
C ASP A 245 25.29 4.13 10.42
N THR A 246 25.75 2.92 10.70
CA THR A 246 26.29 2.53 12.01
C THR A 246 27.62 3.20 12.33
N ALA A 247 28.29 3.77 11.33
CA ALA A 247 29.47 4.61 11.48
C ALA A 247 29.12 6.12 11.55
N GLY A 248 27.82 6.47 11.60
CA GLY A 248 27.36 7.86 11.67
C GLY A 248 27.31 8.61 10.33
N ARG A 249 27.65 7.97 9.20
CA ARG A 249 27.62 8.62 7.88
C ARG A 249 26.19 8.85 7.41
N ARG A 250 25.84 10.09 7.11
CA ARG A 250 24.50 10.50 6.65
C ARG A 250 24.45 10.64 5.13
N SER A 251 23.47 10.02 4.48
CA SER A 251 23.15 10.20 3.06
C SER A 251 21.74 10.75 2.90
N VAL A 252 21.61 11.84 2.15
CA VAL A 252 20.31 12.45 1.81
C VAL A 252 19.73 11.72 0.60
N LEU A 253 18.49 11.25 0.73
CA LEU A 253 17.77 10.51 -0.31
C LEU A 253 16.82 11.39 -1.12
N GLY A 254 16.71 12.66 -0.75
CA GLY A 254 15.86 13.66 -1.40
C GLY A 254 14.62 13.98 -0.58
N GLN A 255 13.72 14.74 -1.21
CA GLN A 255 12.52 15.28 -0.61
C GLN A 255 11.29 14.54 -1.13
N VAL A 256 10.32 14.31 -0.26
CA VAL A 256 8.98 13.81 -0.62
C VAL A 256 7.97 14.92 -0.39
N ARG A 257 7.03 15.04 -1.33
CA ARG A 257 5.90 15.96 -1.25
C ARG A 257 4.59 15.19 -1.39
N LEU A 258 3.67 15.45 -0.47
CA LEU A 258 2.42 14.72 -0.32
C LEU A 258 1.30 15.69 0.05
N ASP A 259 0.14 15.48 -0.56
CA ASP A 259 -1.11 16.12 -0.16
C ASP A 259 -2.00 15.11 0.58
N GLY A 260 -2.94 15.58 1.39
CA GLY A 260 -4.07 14.81 1.89
C GLY A 260 -4.93 14.23 0.76
N LEU A 261 -5.65 13.15 1.05
CA LEU A 261 -6.78 12.75 0.22
C LEU A 261 -8.01 13.62 0.54
N PRO A 262 -8.93 13.81 -0.40
CA PRO A 262 -10.29 14.25 -0.07
C PRO A 262 -10.84 13.29 0.97
N GLY A 263 -11.39 13.82 2.05
CA GLY A 263 -11.98 13.00 3.09
C GLY A 263 -12.90 13.78 4.01
N THR A 264 -13.79 13.05 4.65
CA THR A 264 -14.79 13.50 5.62
C THR A 264 -14.80 12.51 6.80
N GLY A 265 -15.66 12.75 7.78
CA GLY A 265 -15.86 11.83 8.91
C GLY A 265 -16.38 10.44 8.50
N PHE A 266 -16.97 10.31 7.30
CA PHE A 266 -17.50 9.05 6.77
C PHE A 266 -16.50 8.30 5.88
N THR A 267 -15.28 8.80 5.71
CA THR A 267 -14.30 8.19 4.80
C THR A 267 -13.03 7.76 5.51
N THR A 268 -12.48 6.64 5.06
CA THR A 268 -11.18 6.10 5.51
C THR A 268 -10.01 6.76 4.77
N SER A 269 -9.93 8.10 4.83
CA SER A 269 -9.07 8.90 3.95
C SER A 269 -7.63 9.10 4.44
N TYR A 270 -7.29 8.60 5.63
CA TYR A 270 -5.90 8.53 6.13
C TYR A 270 -5.13 7.39 5.45
N TRP A 271 -4.96 7.49 4.14
CA TRP A 271 -4.23 6.51 3.33
C TRP A 271 -2.72 6.70 3.43
N GLY A 272 -2.02 5.58 3.59
CA GLY A 272 -0.58 5.50 3.59
C GLY A 272 -0.02 5.50 2.19
N LYS A 273 0.24 6.71 1.68
CA LYS A 273 0.82 6.95 0.36
C LYS A 273 2.26 6.47 0.32
N ARG A 274 2.60 5.75 -0.75
CA ARG A 274 3.98 5.38 -1.01
C ARG A 274 4.72 6.48 -1.75
N CYS A 275 5.92 6.80 -1.25
CA CYS A 275 6.90 7.62 -1.94
C CYS A 275 8.20 6.85 -2.06
N ALA A 276 8.90 7.00 -3.19
CA ALA A 276 10.23 6.43 -3.37
C ALA A 276 11.29 7.54 -3.39
N CYS A 277 12.29 7.42 -2.54
CA CYS A 277 13.46 8.29 -2.52
C CYS A 277 14.67 7.54 -3.08
N ARG A 278 15.50 8.25 -3.85
CA ARG A 278 16.74 7.72 -4.44
C ARG A 278 17.86 8.70 -4.14
N SER A 279 19.06 8.20 -3.83
CA SER A 279 20.23 9.07 -3.72
C SER A 279 20.44 9.81 -5.03
N GLY A 280 20.38 11.15 -5.02
CA GLY A 280 20.96 11.94 -6.10
C GLY A 280 22.47 11.67 -6.12
N ARG A 281 23.05 11.42 -7.30
CA ARG A 281 24.51 11.15 -7.46
C ARG A 281 25.32 12.27 -6.77
N ALA A 282 26.39 11.96 -6.04
CA ALA A 282 27.72 11.81 -6.64
C ALA A 282 28.40 10.48 -6.26
N SER A 283 29.16 9.96 -7.23
CA SER A 283 29.98 8.76 -7.10
C SER A 283 30.98 8.86 -5.94
N THR A 284 31.10 7.80 -5.16
CA THR A 284 32.42 7.26 -4.77
C THR A 284 32.24 5.76 -4.54
N ARG A 285 33.08 4.96 -5.20
CA ARG A 285 33.39 3.59 -4.80
C ARG A 285 33.88 3.66 -3.36
N ALA A 286 33.17 3.03 -2.41
CA ALA A 286 33.72 2.27 -1.28
C ALA A 286 32.63 1.98 -0.23
N GLY A 287 32.52 0.70 0.15
CA GLY A 287 31.96 0.28 1.44
C GLY A 287 30.43 0.25 1.54
N SER A 288 29.87 -0.97 1.64
CA SER A 288 28.47 -1.27 1.92
C SER A 288 27.88 -0.42 3.06
N PRO A 289 26.83 0.40 2.83
CA PRO A 289 26.27 1.23 3.89
C PRO A 289 25.02 0.60 4.56
N ARG A 290 24.80 0.95 5.83
CA ARG A 290 23.64 0.66 6.70
C ARG A 290 23.01 2.02 7.13
N TRP A 291 21.84 2.21 7.79
CA TRP A 291 21.02 3.46 7.53
C TRP A 291 19.95 3.94 8.58
N ASN A 292 19.83 5.26 8.95
CA ASN A 292 18.92 5.93 9.95
C ASN A 292 18.79 7.54 9.95
N SER A 293 17.84 8.29 9.32
CA SER A 293 17.29 9.62 9.82
C SER A 293 16.45 10.49 8.84
N CYS A 294 15.32 11.11 9.25
CA CYS A 294 14.52 12.05 8.41
C CYS A 294 14.49 13.50 8.95
N ARG A 295 14.22 14.51 8.12
CA ARG A 295 14.10 15.93 8.50
C ARG A 295 12.91 16.59 7.78
N ALA A 296 11.99 17.27 8.47
CA ALA A 296 10.82 17.90 7.80
C ALA A 296 11.19 19.27 7.19
N ALA A 297 10.56 19.68 6.09
CA ALA A 297 10.91 20.92 5.36
C ALA A 297 9.81 22.00 5.31
N ARG A 298 8.52 21.68 5.53
CA ARG A 298 7.43 22.68 5.59
C ARG A 298 6.28 22.20 6.48
N PRO A 299 5.57 23.10 7.22
CA PRO A 299 4.63 22.70 8.27
C PRO A 299 3.51 21.79 7.75
N ALA A 300 3.33 20.64 8.39
CA ALA A 300 2.10 19.87 8.33
C ALA A 300 1.71 19.50 9.76
N ARG A 301 0.41 19.52 10.05
CA ARG A 301 -0.10 19.44 11.43
C ARG A 301 -0.06 18.03 12.04
N ARG A 302 0.21 16.97 11.27
CA ARG A 302 0.44 15.57 11.72
C ARG A 302 0.89 14.71 10.51
N GLY A 303 1.66 13.64 10.71
CA GLY A 303 1.95 12.63 9.68
C GLY A 303 2.49 11.31 10.26
N TRP A 304 2.20 10.16 9.64
CA TRP A 304 2.45 8.83 10.23
C TRP A 304 3.18 7.86 9.29
N TRP A 305 3.97 6.92 9.82
CA TRP A 305 4.97 6.14 9.07
C TRP A 305 4.95 4.63 9.27
N THR A 306 5.14 3.87 8.18
CA THR A 306 5.66 2.48 8.16
C THR A 306 6.38 2.20 6.81
N ARG A 307 7.31 1.23 6.66
CA ARG A 307 8.25 1.19 5.50
C ARG A 307 8.52 -0.19 4.90
N GLY A 308 8.85 -0.25 3.59
CA GLY A 308 9.48 -1.40 2.92
C GLY A 308 10.43 -0.96 1.78
N ALA A 309 11.58 -1.61 1.55
CA ALA A 309 12.56 -1.21 0.51
C ALA A 309 12.33 -1.96 -0.82
N GLY A 310 12.33 -1.23 -1.95
CA GLY A 310 12.10 -1.78 -3.29
C GLY A 310 13.25 -2.63 -3.85
N ALA A 311 12.91 -3.67 -4.61
CA ALA A 311 13.84 -4.57 -5.30
C ALA A 311 14.42 -3.94 -6.59
N PRO A 312 15.58 -4.42 -7.10
CA PRO A 312 16.14 -3.95 -8.36
C PRO A 312 15.40 -4.50 -9.59
N ALA A 313 15.49 -3.80 -10.72
CA ALA A 313 15.01 -4.25 -12.02
C ALA A 313 15.67 -5.58 -12.44
N PRO A 314 14.96 -6.47 -13.15
CA PRO A 314 15.50 -7.77 -13.54
C PRO A 314 16.66 -7.60 -14.52
N ARG A 315 17.81 -8.17 -14.17
CA ARG A 315 18.85 -8.52 -15.15
C ARG A 315 18.23 -9.50 -16.14
N THR A 316 18.34 -9.19 -17.43
CA THR A 316 18.12 -10.15 -18.52
C THR A 316 18.99 -11.38 -18.28
N ARG A 317 18.40 -12.49 -17.83
CA ARG A 317 19.09 -13.78 -17.81
C ARG A 317 18.89 -14.45 -19.16
N GLY A 318 20.02 -14.79 -19.76
CA GLY A 318 20.15 -15.36 -21.08
C GLY A 318 19.45 -16.71 -21.21
N ARG A 319 19.24 -17.05 -22.49
CA ARG A 319 18.70 -18.30 -23.02
C ARG A 319 19.18 -19.52 -22.20
N CYS A 320 18.25 -20.23 -21.57
CA CYS A 320 18.50 -21.57 -21.07
C CYS A 320 18.71 -22.51 -22.28
N ARG A 321 19.96 -22.96 -22.49
CA ARG A 321 20.22 -24.21 -23.24
C ARG A 321 20.00 -25.37 -22.28
N CYS A 322 19.07 -26.25 -22.61
CA CYS A 322 18.95 -27.54 -21.94
C CYS A 322 20.15 -28.41 -22.34
N ARG A 323 21.01 -28.76 -21.38
CA ARG A 323 21.83 -29.97 -21.46
C ARG A 323 21.10 -31.05 -20.66
N ALA A 324 20.83 -32.16 -21.32
CA ALA A 324 20.28 -33.35 -20.71
C ALA A 324 21.27 -33.91 -19.68
N SER A 325 20.81 -34.18 -18.47
CA SER A 325 21.39 -35.23 -17.64
C SER A 325 20.26 -35.99 -16.95
N THR A 326 20.22 -37.26 -17.28
CA THR A 326 19.39 -38.35 -16.76
C THR A 326 19.39 -38.42 -15.24
N SER A 327 18.20 -38.44 -14.63
CA SER A 327 17.84 -39.41 -13.59
C SER A 327 16.36 -39.26 -13.24
N ASP A 328 15.69 -40.41 -13.25
CA ASP A 328 14.27 -40.60 -13.00
C ASP A 328 13.81 -40.00 -11.67
N ARG A 329 12.83 -39.09 -11.76
CA ARG A 329 11.75 -38.86 -10.77
C ARG A 329 10.84 -37.72 -11.24
N CYS A 330 10.07 -37.97 -12.30
CA CYS A 330 8.89 -37.15 -12.66
C CYS A 330 8.01 -37.92 -13.66
N ARG A 331 7.37 -39.01 -13.20
CA ARG A 331 6.24 -39.63 -13.89
C ARG A 331 5.09 -39.76 -12.93
N GLN A 332 4.30 -38.69 -12.86
CA GLN A 332 2.86 -38.70 -12.67
C GLN A 332 2.43 -37.25 -12.87
N TRP A 333 1.30 -37.04 -13.54
CA TRP A 333 0.77 -35.74 -14.02
C TRP A 333 1.24 -35.28 -15.40
N THR A 334 0.89 -36.06 -16.44
CA THR A 334 0.59 -35.54 -17.79
C THR A 334 -0.16 -36.61 -18.59
N LYS A 335 -1.45 -36.79 -18.29
CA LYS A 335 -2.41 -37.42 -19.20
C LYS A 335 -3.72 -36.65 -19.09
N ALA A 336 -3.87 -35.66 -19.96
CA ALA A 336 -5.15 -35.24 -20.54
C ALA A 336 -4.93 -33.93 -21.30
N THR A 337 -4.41 -34.02 -22.53
CA THR A 337 -4.90 -33.18 -23.64
C THR A 337 -4.25 -33.63 -24.95
N ARG A 338 -5.13 -33.88 -25.93
CA ARG A 338 -4.89 -34.03 -27.38
C ARG A 338 -4.34 -35.37 -27.86
N ALA A 339 -5.26 -36.24 -28.28
CA ALA A 339 -5.44 -36.53 -29.69
C ALA A 339 -6.65 -37.47 -29.87
N SER A 340 -7.72 -37.00 -30.51
CA SER A 340 -8.39 -37.76 -31.57
C SER A 340 -9.36 -36.85 -32.30
N ALA A 341 -9.04 -36.54 -33.55
CA ALA A 341 -9.98 -36.07 -34.55
C ALA A 341 -9.87 -37.04 -35.73
N ARG A 342 -11.04 -37.48 -36.22
CA ARG A 342 -11.31 -38.24 -37.46
C ARG A 342 -11.00 -39.74 -37.36
N THR A 343 -11.93 -40.67 -37.60
CA THR A 343 -12.82 -40.80 -38.77
C THR A 343 -13.96 -41.81 -38.47
N GLY A 344 -15.08 -41.69 -39.19
CA GLY A 344 -16.08 -42.75 -39.32
C GLY A 344 -17.24 -42.32 -40.24
N CYS A 345 -17.16 -42.67 -41.52
CA CYS A 345 -18.29 -42.62 -42.47
C CYS A 345 -19.17 -43.85 -42.30
N ARG A 346 -20.47 -43.65 -42.04
CA ARG A 346 -21.64 -44.09 -42.82
C ARG A 346 -22.89 -43.61 -42.12
#